data_AF-A0AA39VFW8-F1
#
_entry.id   AF-A0AA39VFW8-F1
#
_cell.length_a   1.000
_cell.length_b   1.000
_cell.length_c   1.000
_cell.angle_alpha   90.00
_cell.angle_beta   90.00
_cell.angle_gamma   90.00
#
_symmetry.space_group_name_H-M   'P 1'
#
loop_
_entity.id
_entity.type
_entity.pdbx_description
1 polymer ?
#
loop_
_entity_poly.entity_id
_entity_poly.type
_entity_poly.pdbx_seq_one_letter_code
_entity_poly.pdbx_strand_id
1 'polypeptide(L)'
;MREEILSDMKRDFSEDPEYWDWLAKLEMTDSSSKQEMSEDIKLSQMQKAVQVYEEALKIVPSTMMFNRYAKFLMDFIDPQVGESKDLEPSSHIEHYITHLLTVYEKAESIGCLTEDIACKYISLYLQLGRLNEARKLAEKLCSGKLSDSVQLWLLRASIEVRDVTRNSPSPSKADMLSLFELLRKILTKASISEAESLWLMALKLFANQKQYFEKVVDISLISVAKDGGGENGFSLPSAVINFVLQKDGIQHAREMYKRFLALPRPGLALYRNCIELELNLAFVGDKDCLANARKLFEAALATYDQNTSLWQDYYSMETKLGTSETANGVYWRARKTLRDSAAFTALTKPL
;
A
#
# COMPACT_ATOMS: atom_id res chain seq x y z
N MET A 1 -40.85 -8.23 29.66
CA MET A 1 -39.47 -7.91 30.09
C MET A 1 -38.47 -7.88 28.93
N ARG A 2 -38.11 -8.99 28.25
CA ARG A 2 -37.14 -8.93 27.12
C ARG A 2 -37.63 -8.06 25.95
N GLU A 3 -38.88 -8.22 25.55
CA GLU A 3 -39.49 -7.43 24.46
C GLU A 3 -39.61 -5.93 24.80
N GLU A 4 -39.89 -5.61 26.07
CA GLU A 4 -39.96 -4.21 26.55
C GLU A 4 -38.57 -3.56 26.56
N ILE A 5 -37.53 -4.30 26.96
CA ILE A 5 -36.14 -3.80 26.89
C ILE A 5 -35.75 -3.56 25.43
N LEU A 6 -36.08 -4.47 24.51
CA LEU A 6 -35.77 -4.32 23.09
C LEU A 6 -36.54 -3.14 22.45
N SER A 7 -37.78 -2.89 22.85
CA SER A 7 -38.57 -1.77 22.34
C SER A 7 -38.07 -0.42 22.86
N ASP A 8 -37.69 -0.34 24.13
CA ASP A 8 -37.06 0.87 24.71
C ASP A 8 -35.70 1.13 24.05
N MET A 9 -34.86 0.09 23.87
CA MET A 9 -33.58 0.25 23.17
C MET A 9 -33.75 0.68 21.71
N LYS A 10 -34.76 0.17 21.00
CA LYS A 10 -35.05 0.60 19.62
C LYS A 10 -35.46 2.07 19.57
N ARG A 11 -36.27 2.53 20.53
CA ARG A 11 -36.67 3.94 20.63
C ARG A 11 -35.44 4.83 20.83
N ASP A 12 -34.52 4.42 21.70
CA ASP A 12 -33.45 5.29 22.17
C ASP A 12 -32.18 5.23 21.27
N PHE A 13 -31.96 4.14 20.52
CA PHE A 13 -30.74 3.90 19.74
C PHE A 13 -30.96 3.52 18.26
N SER A 14 -32.17 3.69 17.70
CA SER A 14 -32.45 3.34 16.29
C SER A 14 -31.63 4.09 15.24
N GLU A 15 -31.03 5.23 15.60
CA GLU A 15 -30.13 5.99 14.71
C GLU A 15 -28.67 5.49 14.75
N ASP A 16 -28.32 4.60 15.68
CA ASP A 16 -26.96 4.09 15.85
C ASP A 16 -26.74 2.76 15.09
N PRO A 17 -25.82 2.70 14.11
CA PRO A 17 -25.46 1.45 13.43
C PRO A 17 -24.99 0.33 14.36
N GLU A 18 -24.40 0.64 15.52
CA GLU A 18 -23.91 -0.36 16.47
C GLU A 18 -25.05 -1.12 17.16
N TYR A 19 -26.15 -0.42 17.44
CA TYR A 19 -27.36 -1.05 17.98
C TYR A 19 -27.90 -2.12 17.02
N TRP A 20 -27.97 -1.80 15.73
CA TRP A 20 -28.45 -2.73 14.71
C TRP A 20 -27.51 -3.92 14.48
N ASP A 21 -26.19 -3.71 14.48
CA ASP A 21 -25.19 -4.78 14.41
C ASP A 21 -25.32 -5.75 15.60
N TRP A 22 -25.50 -5.21 16.81
CA TRP A 22 -25.74 -6.00 18.01
C TRP A 22 -27.05 -6.80 17.92
N LEU A 23 -28.14 -6.15 17.51
CA LEU A 23 -29.46 -6.80 17.39
C LEU A 23 -29.43 -7.94 16.38
N ALA A 24 -28.78 -7.76 15.23
CA ALA A 24 -28.66 -8.81 14.21
C ALA A 24 -27.82 -10.00 14.69
N LYS A 25 -26.77 -9.75 15.49
CA LYS A 25 -25.96 -10.82 16.10
C LYS A 25 -26.68 -11.56 17.22
N LEU A 26 -27.60 -10.90 17.91
CA LEU A 26 -28.42 -11.52 18.95
C LEU A 26 -29.32 -12.62 18.36
N GLU A 27 -29.92 -12.38 17.19
CA GLU A 27 -30.73 -13.37 16.46
C GLU A 27 -29.98 -14.67 16.13
N MET A 28 -28.65 -14.59 15.98
CA MET A 28 -27.78 -15.75 15.75
C MET A 28 -27.40 -16.48 17.05
N THR A 29 -27.41 -15.79 18.19
CA THR A 29 -26.92 -16.33 19.48
C THR A 29 -28.03 -16.97 20.31
N ASP A 30 -29.28 -16.58 20.09
CA ASP A 30 -30.43 -17.01 20.91
C ASP A 30 -30.76 -18.51 20.88
N SER A 31 -30.11 -19.32 20.03
CA SER A 31 -30.33 -20.77 19.95
C SER A 31 -29.25 -21.60 20.63
N SER A 32 -28.51 -21.07 21.60
CA SER A 32 -27.43 -21.79 22.27
C SER A 32 -27.92 -22.93 23.17
N SER A 33 -28.40 -24.03 22.57
CA SER A 33 -28.21 -25.37 23.09
C SER A 33 -27.12 -26.03 22.25
N LYS A 34 -26.02 -26.44 22.91
CA LYS A 34 -24.76 -26.95 22.38
C LYS A 34 -24.88 -28.28 21.62
N GLN A 35 -25.67 -28.34 20.56
CA GLN A 35 -25.79 -29.49 19.69
C GLN A 35 -25.59 -29.01 18.25
N GLU A 36 -25.01 -29.84 17.40
CA GLU A 36 -24.87 -29.59 15.96
C GLU A 36 -26.23 -29.15 15.40
N MET A 37 -26.40 -27.83 15.26
CA MET A 37 -27.65 -27.23 14.83
C MET A 37 -27.92 -27.70 13.41
N SER A 38 -29.13 -28.25 13.19
CA SER A 38 -29.64 -28.55 11.86
C SER A 38 -29.40 -27.36 10.92
N GLU A 39 -28.97 -27.68 9.70
CA GLU A 39 -28.68 -26.71 8.65
C GLU A 39 -29.84 -25.72 8.40
N ASP A 40 -31.08 -26.20 8.49
CA ASP A 40 -32.28 -25.39 8.31
C ASP A 40 -32.43 -24.30 9.39
N ILE A 41 -31.97 -24.59 10.62
CA ILE A 41 -32.08 -23.63 11.72
C ILE A 41 -31.09 -22.49 11.49
N LYS A 42 -29.86 -22.78 11.05
CA LYS A 42 -28.86 -21.75 10.73
C LYS A 42 -29.34 -20.82 9.61
N LEU A 43 -29.97 -21.38 8.56
CA LEU A 43 -30.53 -20.58 7.47
C LEU A 43 -31.70 -19.69 7.95
N SER A 44 -32.56 -20.19 8.83
CA SER A 44 -33.66 -19.39 9.39
C SER A 44 -33.16 -18.23 10.27
N GLN A 45 -32.09 -18.45 11.06
CA GLN A 45 -31.48 -17.42 11.90
C GLN A 45 -30.79 -16.36 11.04
N MET A 46 -30.09 -16.79 9.99
CA MET A 46 -29.52 -15.89 9.00
C MET A 46 -30.59 -14.96 8.41
N GLN A 47 -31.73 -15.51 7.99
CA GLN A 47 -32.81 -14.71 7.40
C GLN A 47 -33.34 -13.66 8.37
N LYS A 48 -33.42 -13.96 9.67
CA LYS A 48 -33.80 -12.98 10.70
C LYS A 48 -32.74 -11.88 10.86
N ALA A 49 -31.47 -12.24 10.96
CA ALA A 49 -30.39 -11.27 11.03
C ALA A 49 -30.36 -10.35 9.79
N VAL A 50 -30.53 -10.92 8.60
CA VAL A 50 -30.69 -10.19 7.33
C VAL A 50 -31.86 -9.20 7.39
N GLN A 51 -33.02 -9.61 7.91
CA GLN A 51 -34.17 -8.71 8.07
C GLN A 51 -33.87 -7.53 9.00
N VAL A 52 -33.14 -7.76 10.10
CA VAL A 52 -32.70 -6.69 11.02
C VAL A 52 -31.81 -5.69 10.29
N TYR A 53 -30.84 -6.17 9.50
CA TYR A 53 -29.98 -5.30 8.70
C TYR A 53 -30.75 -4.53 7.61
N GLU A 54 -31.71 -5.16 6.93
CA GLU A 54 -32.55 -4.50 5.93
C GLU A 54 -33.48 -3.46 6.55
N GLU A 55 -33.94 -3.67 7.78
CA GLU A 55 -34.67 -2.65 8.53
C GLU A 55 -33.73 -1.49 8.91
N ALA A 56 -32.53 -1.79 9.40
CA ALA A 56 -31.52 -0.80 9.74
C ALA A 56 -31.18 0.10 8.54
N LEU A 57 -31.02 -0.47 7.35
CA LEU A 57 -30.74 0.29 6.13
C LEU A 57 -31.87 1.22 5.70
N LYS A 58 -33.12 0.96 6.10
CA LYS A 58 -34.24 1.89 5.85
C LYS A 58 -34.22 3.10 6.77
N ILE A 59 -33.68 2.93 7.98
CA ILE A 59 -33.65 3.98 9.01
C ILE A 59 -32.33 4.77 8.91
N VAL A 60 -31.20 4.07 8.77
CA VAL A 60 -29.85 4.63 8.74
C VAL A 60 -29.05 4.09 7.54
N PRO A 61 -29.34 4.55 6.30
CA PRO A 61 -28.59 4.16 5.10
C PRO A 61 -27.19 4.79 5.07
N SER A 62 -26.28 4.29 5.91
CA SER A 62 -24.93 4.82 6.06
C SER A 62 -23.87 3.81 5.62
N THR A 63 -22.70 4.30 5.21
CA THR A 63 -21.51 3.47 4.94
C THR A 63 -21.16 2.57 6.12
N MET A 64 -21.27 3.06 7.36
CA MET A 64 -21.00 2.26 8.55
C MET A 64 -21.94 1.05 8.63
N MET A 65 -23.23 1.25 8.35
CA MET A 65 -24.22 0.18 8.36
C MET A 65 -23.92 -0.89 7.29
N PHE A 66 -23.59 -0.46 6.08
CA PHE A 66 -23.15 -1.38 5.00
C PHE A 66 -21.87 -2.14 5.37
N ASN A 67 -20.90 -1.49 6.00
CA ASN A 67 -19.68 -2.13 6.48
C ASN A 67 -19.95 -3.21 7.53
N ARG A 68 -20.80 -2.91 8.52
CA ARG A 68 -21.20 -3.88 9.55
C ARG A 68 -21.94 -5.06 8.94
N TYR A 69 -22.86 -4.77 8.01
CA TYR A 69 -23.62 -5.81 7.34
C TYR A 69 -22.73 -6.73 6.48
N ALA A 70 -21.88 -6.14 5.65
CA ALA A 70 -20.93 -6.90 4.83
C ALA A 70 -19.99 -7.74 5.70
N LYS A 71 -19.49 -7.18 6.80
CA LYS A 71 -18.64 -7.91 7.75
C LYS A 71 -19.37 -9.09 8.38
N PHE A 72 -20.60 -8.89 8.85
CA PHE A 72 -21.42 -9.97 9.41
C PHE A 72 -21.56 -11.13 8.43
N LEU A 73 -21.89 -10.86 7.16
CA LEU A 73 -22.02 -11.91 6.14
C LEU A 73 -20.68 -12.57 5.81
N MET A 74 -19.59 -11.80 5.73
CA MET A 74 -18.24 -12.33 5.47
C MET A 74 -17.73 -13.24 6.58
N ASP A 75 -18.05 -12.97 7.85
CA ASP A 75 -17.65 -13.81 9.00
C ASP A 75 -18.19 -15.25 8.88
N PHE A 76 -19.26 -15.48 8.11
CA PHE A 76 -19.79 -16.82 7.81
C PHE A 76 -19.22 -17.45 6.52
N ILE A 77 -18.64 -16.64 5.63
CA ILE A 77 -18.04 -17.10 4.37
C ILE A 77 -16.58 -17.51 4.59
N ASP A 78 -15.80 -16.71 5.33
CA ASP A 78 -14.35 -16.85 5.47
C ASP A 78 -13.87 -18.16 6.15
N PRO A 79 -14.53 -18.70 7.19
CA PRO A 79 -14.09 -19.92 7.87
C PRO A 79 -14.14 -21.19 7.00
N GLN A 80 -14.99 -21.22 5.97
CA GLN A 80 -15.27 -22.43 5.16
C GLN A 80 -14.42 -22.50 3.89
N VAL A 81 -13.93 -21.35 3.39
CA VAL A 81 -13.11 -21.24 2.17
C VAL A 81 -11.63 -21.59 2.44
N GLY A 82 -11.18 -21.48 3.69
CA GLY A 82 -9.79 -21.79 4.09
C GLY A 82 -9.48 -23.28 4.23
N GLU A 83 -10.47 -24.11 4.61
CA GLU A 83 -10.25 -25.53 4.96
C GLU A 83 -10.58 -26.51 3.83
N SER A 84 -11.24 -26.08 2.76
CA SER A 84 -11.69 -26.99 1.70
C SER A 84 -11.51 -26.40 0.30
N LYS A 85 -10.35 -26.66 -0.31
CA LYS A 85 -10.10 -26.31 -1.72
C LYS A 85 -10.81 -27.23 -2.73
N ASP A 86 -11.46 -28.30 -2.26
CA ASP A 86 -12.03 -29.37 -3.12
C ASP A 86 -13.49 -29.72 -2.80
N LEU A 87 -14.22 -28.94 -1.98
CA LEU A 87 -15.65 -29.17 -1.73
C LEU A 87 -16.48 -28.05 -2.37
N GLU A 88 -17.49 -28.44 -3.15
CA GLU A 88 -18.51 -27.50 -3.63
C GLU A 88 -19.06 -26.70 -2.44
N PRO A 89 -19.26 -25.36 -2.58
CA PRO A 89 -19.85 -24.57 -1.51
C PRO A 89 -21.16 -25.22 -1.08
N SER A 90 -21.34 -25.45 0.22
CA SER A 90 -22.66 -25.87 0.71
C SER A 90 -23.71 -24.83 0.27
N SER A 91 -24.94 -25.28 0.00
CA SER A 91 -26.05 -24.42 -0.47
C SER A 91 -26.24 -23.15 0.39
N HIS A 92 -25.90 -23.22 1.67
CA HIS A 92 -25.94 -22.09 2.61
C HIS A 92 -24.94 -21.00 2.26
N ILE A 93 -23.69 -21.35 1.94
CA ILE A 93 -22.63 -20.40 1.60
C ILE A 93 -23.03 -19.62 0.34
N GLU A 94 -23.68 -20.29 -0.62
CA GLU A 94 -24.20 -19.64 -1.82
C GLU A 94 -25.28 -18.59 -1.50
N HIS A 95 -26.14 -18.84 -0.50
CA HIS A 95 -27.10 -17.85 -0.01
C HIS A 95 -26.43 -16.64 0.64
N TYR A 96 -25.40 -16.83 1.48
CA TYR A 96 -24.62 -15.72 2.06
C TYR A 96 -23.92 -14.90 0.98
N ILE A 97 -23.29 -15.55 0.01
CA ILE A 97 -22.62 -14.89 -1.11
C ILE A 97 -23.62 -14.07 -1.93
N THR A 98 -24.76 -14.67 -2.30
CA THR A 98 -25.79 -13.98 -3.08
C THR A 98 -26.29 -12.76 -2.34
N HIS A 99 -26.57 -12.89 -1.04
CA HIS A 99 -27.02 -11.76 -0.25
C HIS A 99 -25.94 -10.68 -0.14
N LEU A 100 -24.69 -11.05 0.11
CA LEU A 100 -23.57 -10.11 0.19
C LEU A 100 -23.37 -9.32 -1.12
N LEU A 101 -23.50 -9.98 -2.28
CA LEU A 101 -23.46 -9.30 -3.58
C LEU A 101 -24.58 -8.26 -3.69
N THR A 102 -25.81 -8.60 -3.29
CA THR A 102 -26.92 -7.62 -3.29
C THR A 102 -26.69 -6.45 -2.34
N VAL A 103 -26.03 -6.67 -1.20
CA VAL A 103 -25.67 -5.61 -0.25
C VAL A 103 -24.69 -4.63 -0.88
N TYR A 104 -23.68 -5.13 -1.60
CA TYR A 104 -22.73 -4.26 -2.31
C TYR A 104 -23.37 -3.50 -3.46
N GLU A 105 -24.24 -4.13 -4.25
CA GLU A 105 -25.00 -3.46 -5.32
C GLU A 105 -25.92 -2.36 -4.77
N LYS A 106 -26.59 -2.62 -3.64
CA LYS A 106 -27.38 -1.61 -2.92
C LYS A 106 -26.49 -0.45 -2.46
N ALA A 107 -25.34 -0.73 -1.85
CA ALA A 107 -24.39 0.28 -1.41
C ALA A 107 -23.92 1.16 -2.58
N GLU A 108 -23.69 0.57 -3.76
CA GLU A 108 -23.36 1.30 -4.98
C GLU A 108 -24.52 2.21 -5.43
N SER A 109 -25.75 1.69 -5.49
CA SER A 109 -26.92 2.45 -5.96
C SER A 109 -27.27 3.65 -5.08
N ILE A 110 -27.09 3.51 -3.75
CA ILE A 110 -27.34 4.57 -2.77
C ILE A 110 -26.15 5.54 -2.65
N GLY A 111 -24.98 5.15 -3.18
CA GLY A 111 -23.77 5.98 -3.14
C GLY A 111 -23.00 5.89 -1.82
N CYS A 112 -23.22 4.84 -1.02
CA CYS A 112 -22.52 4.58 0.24
C CYS A 112 -21.25 3.73 0.08
N LEU A 113 -20.85 3.45 -1.17
CA LEU A 113 -19.68 2.65 -1.51
C LEU A 113 -18.38 3.44 -1.27
N THR A 114 -17.62 3.02 -0.26
CA THR A 114 -16.27 3.54 0.01
C THR A 114 -15.19 2.69 -0.66
N GLU A 115 -13.96 3.19 -0.66
CA GLU A 115 -12.77 2.46 -1.15
C GLU A 115 -12.64 1.06 -0.52
N ASP A 116 -12.78 0.93 0.79
CA ASP A 116 -12.68 -0.36 1.50
C ASP A 116 -13.79 -1.34 1.05
N ILE A 117 -15.04 -0.86 0.98
CA ILE A 117 -16.18 -1.69 0.51
C ILE A 117 -15.98 -2.10 -0.94
N ALA A 118 -15.53 -1.19 -1.81
CA ALA A 118 -15.25 -1.47 -3.21
C ALA A 118 -14.15 -2.55 -3.37
N CYS A 119 -13.06 -2.44 -2.61
CA CYS A 119 -11.99 -3.43 -2.59
C CYS A 119 -12.48 -4.81 -2.13
N LYS A 120 -13.31 -4.87 -1.08
CA LYS A 120 -13.94 -6.11 -0.61
C LYS A 120 -14.88 -6.70 -1.66
N TYR A 121 -15.68 -5.87 -2.32
CA TYR A 121 -16.61 -6.31 -3.36
C TYR A 121 -15.89 -6.94 -4.56
N ILE A 122 -14.82 -6.32 -5.05
CA ILE A 122 -13.99 -6.89 -6.12
C ILE A 122 -13.29 -8.17 -5.63
N SER A 123 -12.77 -8.17 -4.40
CA SER A 123 -12.10 -9.34 -3.82
C SER A 123 -13.02 -10.55 -3.72
N LEU A 124 -14.30 -10.34 -3.40
CA LEU A 124 -15.31 -11.40 -3.39
C LEU A 124 -15.47 -12.03 -4.78
N TYR A 125 -15.63 -11.24 -5.84
CA TYR A 125 -15.67 -11.80 -7.22
C TYR A 125 -14.42 -12.61 -7.58
N LEU A 126 -13.25 -12.19 -7.10
CA LEU A 126 -12.01 -12.94 -7.29
C LEU A 126 -11.99 -14.27 -6.53
N GLN A 127 -12.48 -14.29 -5.29
CA GLN A 127 -12.61 -15.51 -4.48
C GLN A 127 -13.57 -16.52 -5.15
N LEU A 128 -14.63 -16.03 -5.79
CA LEU A 128 -15.58 -16.86 -6.54
C LEU A 128 -15.06 -17.32 -7.91
N GLY A 129 -13.81 -17.00 -8.28
CA GLY A 129 -13.23 -17.32 -9.60
C GLY A 129 -13.80 -16.50 -10.76
N ARG A 130 -14.66 -15.51 -10.50
CA ARG A 130 -15.35 -14.69 -11.51
C ARG A 130 -14.49 -13.52 -11.98
N LEU A 131 -13.36 -13.83 -12.61
CA LEU A 131 -12.33 -12.85 -12.99
C LEU A 131 -12.85 -11.72 -13.90
N ASN A 132 -13.69 -12.06 -14.89
CA ASN A 132 -14.20 -11.07 -15.85
C ASN A 132 -15.14 -10.05 -15.20
N GLU A 133 -15.93 -10.47 -14.22
CA GLU A 133 -16.83 -9.60 -13.46
C GLU A 133 -16.03 -8.67 -12.55
N ALA A 134 -15.05 -9.22 -11.84
CA ALA A 134 -14.12 -8.45 -11.01
C ALA A 134 -13.40 -7.35 -11.82
N ARG A 135 -12.95 -7.65 -13.04
CA ARG A 135 -12.28 -6.67 -13.94
C ARG A 135 -13.22 -5.55 -14.36
N LYS A 136 -14.43 -5.90 -14.84
CA LYS A 136 -15.44 -4.92 -15.26
C LYS A 136 -15.83 -4.00 -14.10
N LEU A 137 -16.02 -4.56 -12.91
CA LEU A 137 -16.34 -3.80 -11.71
C LEU A 137 -15.18 -2.87 -11.32
N ALA A 138 -13.95 -3.39 -11.24
CA ALA A 138 -12.77 -2.58 -10.94
C ALA A 138 -12.59 -1.43 -11.93
N GLU A 139 -12.82 -1.68 -13.22
CA GLU A 139 -12.78 -0.65 -14.25
C GLU A 139 -13.85 0.43 -14.06
N LYS A 140 -15.11 0.03 -13.83
CA LYS A 140 -16.23 0.93 -13.56
C LYS A 140 -15.93 1.83 -12.36
N LEU A 141 -15.43 1.26 -11.26
CA LEU A 141 -15.19 1.99 -10.02
C LEU A 141 -13.97 2.93 -10.14
N CYS A 142 -12.87 2.48 -10.74
CA CYS A 142 -11.68 3.32 -11.00
C CYS A 142 -11.93 4.46 -12.01
N SER A 143 -12.91 4.31 -12.90
CA SER A 143 -13.28 5.35 -13.87
C SER A 143 -14.41 6.27 -13.39
N GLY A 144 -15.11 5.88 -12.32
CA GLY A 144 -16.24 6.61 -11.74
C GLY A 144 -15.86 7.41 -10.50
N LYS A 145 -16.72 7.32 -9.46
CA LYS A 145 -16.63 8.13 -8.24
C LYS A 145 -15.38 7.85 -7.38
N LEU A 146 -14.74 6.70 -7.56
CA LEU A 146 -13.55 6.29 -6.80
C LEU A 146 -12.27 6.41 -7.64
N SER A 147 -12.22 7.38 -8.57
CA SER A 147 -11.09 7.56 -9.47
C SER A 147 -9.77 7.94 -8.79
N ASP A 148 -9.83 8.44 -7.56
CA ASP A 148 -8.67 8.91 -6.82
C ASP A 148 -8.18 7.87 -5.78
N SER A 149 -8.89 6.75 -5.65
CA SER A 149 -8.57 5.68 -4.69
C SER A 149 -7.37 4.85 -5.14
N VAL A 150 -6.23 5.05 -4.48
CA VAL A 150 -4.98 4.36 -4.81
C VAL A 150 -5.08 2.85 -4.54
N GLN A 151 -5.77 2.41 -3.48
CA GLN A 151 -5.90 0.98 -3.19
C GLN A 151 -6.73 0.27 -4.24
N LEU A 152 -7.79 0.91 -4.74
CA LEU A 152 -8.63 0.37 -5.81
C LEU A 152 -7.84 0.25 -7.12
N TRP A 153 -7.03 1.26 -7.46
CA TRP A 153 -6.13 1.20 -8.61
C TRP A 153 -5.07 0.10 -8.47
N LEU A 154 -4.53 -0.10 -7.27
CA LEU A 154 -3.60 -1.20 -6.97
C LEU A 154 -4.27 -2.56 -7.17
N LEU A 155 -5.50 -2.73 -6.68
CA LEU A 155 -6.27 -3.96 -6.86
C LEU A 155 -6.54 -4.20 -8.36
N ARG A 156 -6.99 -3.17 -9.09
CA ARG A 156 -7.21 -3.25 -10.53
C ARG A 156 -5.93 -3.64 -11.27
N ALA A 157 -4.81 -2.96 -11.03
CA ALA A 157 -3.53 -3.25 -11.67
C ALA A 157 -3.06 -4.69 -11.36
N SER A 158 -3.22 -5.15 -10.12
CA SER A 158 -2.88 -6.52 -9.71
C SER A 158 -3.68 -7.57 -10.49
N ILE A 159 -4.97 -7.32 -10.69
CA ILE A 159 -5.85 -8.22 -11.45
C ILE A 159 -5.42 -8.29 -12.92
N GLU A 160 -5.16 -7.14 -13.54
CA GLU A 160 -4.76 -7.04 -14.94
C GLU A 160 -3.39 -7.68 -15.20
N VAL A 161 -2.41 -7.42 -14.32
CA VAL A 161 -1.09 -8.06 -14.41
C VAL A 161 -1.20 -9.58 -14.29
N ARG A 162 -2.03 -10.08 -13.36
CA ARG A 162 -2.25 -11.52 -13.17
C ARG A 162 -2.94 -12.16 -14.38
N ASP A 163 -3.91 -11.47 -14.99
CA ASP A 163 -4.57 -11.99 -16.19
C ASP A 163 -3.60 -12.12 -17.37
N VAL A 164 -2.84 -11.06 -17.64
CA VAL A 164 -1.84 -11.03 -18.73
C VAL A 164 -0.77 -12.12 -18.53
N THR A 165 -0.28 -12.28 -17.31
CA THR A 165 0.77 -13.27 -16.99
C THR A 165 0.25 -14.71 -16.92
N ARG A 166 -1.03 -14.92 -16.59
CA ARG A 166 -1.64 -16.27 -16.60
C ARG A 166 -1.92 -16.76 -18.01
N ASN A 167 -2.39 -15.86 -18.89
CA ASN A 167 -2.81 -16.23 -20.24
C ASN A 167 -1.61 -16.44 -21.18
N SER A 168 -0.44 -15.87 -20.87
CA SER A 168 0.77 -16.06 -21.65
C SER A 168 2.04 -15.94 -20.80
N PRO A 169 3.03 -16.85 -20.95
CA PRO A 169 4.32 -16.72 -20.28
C PRO A 169 5.13 -15.52 -20.79
N SER A 170 4.80 -15.01 -21.99
CA SER A 170 5.37 -13.79 -22.56
C SER A 170 4.25 -12.83 -22.95
N PRO A 171 3.99 -11.76 -22.17
CA PRO A 171 2.98 -10.76 -22.49
C PRO A 171 3.19 -10.17 -23.89
N SER A 172 2.10 -9.96 -24.62
CA SER A 172 2.21 -9.31 -25.93
C SER A 172 2.62 -7.84 -25.78
N LYS A 173 3.15 -7.24 -26.85
CA LYS A 173 3.46 -5.80 -26.85
C LYS A 173 2.23 -4.94 -26.57
N ALA A 174 1.05 -5.38 -27.00
CA ALA A 174 -0.21 -4.70 -26.76
C ALA A 174 -0.62 -4.78 -25.28
N ASP A 175 -0.44 -5.95 -24.64
CA ASP A 175 -0.72 -6.13 -23.20
C ASP A 175 0.21 -5.27 -22.34
N MET A 176 1.49 -5.19 -22.71
CA MET A 176 2.44 -4.34 -21.99
C MET A 176 2.09 -2.85 -22.14
N LEU A 177 1.61 -2.45 -23.31
CA LEU A 177 1.15 -1.08 -23.53
C LEU A 177 -0.09 -0.77 -22.69
N SER A 178 -1.08 -1.66 -22.64
CA SER A 178 -2.29 -1.46 -21.86
C SER A 178 -2.00 -1.39 -20.36
N LEU A 179 -1.13 -2.27 -19.83
CA LEU A 179 -0.67 -2.22 -18.44
C LEU A 179 0.09 -0.94 -18.13
N PHE A 180 0.94 -0.48 -19.05
CA PHE A 180 1.67 0.77 -18.88
C PHE A 180 0.71 1.97 -18.81
N GLU A 181 -0.25 2.04 -19.73
CA GLU A 181 -1.25 3.11 -19.75
C GLU A 181 -2.12 3.14 -18.49
N LEU A 182 -2.49 1.96 -17.99
CA LEU A 182 -3.22 1.80 -16.74
C LEU A 182 -2.45 2.40 -15.55
N LEU A 183 -1.19 1.98 -15.37
CA LEU A 183 -0.33 2.44 -14.28
C LEU A 183 0.01 3.92 -14.43
N ARG A 184 0.32 4.39 -15.64
CA ARG A 184 0.61 5.80 -15.93
C ARG A 184 -0.51 6.72 -15.47
N LYS A 185 -1.77 6.34 -15.68
CA LYS A 185 -2.94 7.16 -15.33
C LYS A 185 -3.02 7.49 -13.83
N ILE A 186 -2.63 6.55 -12.97
CA ILE A 186 -2.65 6.76 -11.51
C ILE A 186 -1.33 7.35 -10.99
N LEU A 187 -0.18 6.90 -11.50
CA LEU A 187 1.14 7.37 -11.06
C LEU A 187 1.39 8.86 -11.35
N THR A 188 0.70 9.42 -12.34
CA THR A 188 0.78 10.85 -12.67
C THR A 188 -0.14 11.73 -11.81
N LYS A 189 -1.07 11.14 -11.06
CA LYS A 189 -2.07 11.85 -10.25
C LYS A 189 -1.83 11.70 -8.75
N ALA A 190 -1.54 10.49 -8.30
CA ALA A 190 -1.38 10.16 -6.88
C ALA A 190 -0.05 10.69 -6.33
N SER A 191 -0.03 10.97 -5.02
CA SER A 191 1.22 11.31 -4.33
C SER A 191 2.17 10.11 -4.30
N ILE A 192 3.48 10.38 -4.26
CA ILE A 192 4.50 9.32 -4.22
C ILE A 192 4.31 8.40 -3.00
N SER A 193 3.95 8.96 -1.85
CA SER A 193 3.76 8.21 -0.60
C SER A 193 2.57 7.26 -0.63
N GLU A 194 1.44 7.69 -1.22
CA GLU A 194 0.26 6.83 -1.30
C GLU A 194 0.42 5.74 -2.36
N ALA A 195 1.14 6.03 -3.45
CA ALA A 195 1.33 5.15 -4.59
C ALA A 195 2.58 4.26 -4.52
N GLU A 196 3.22 4.09 -3.36
CA GLU A 196 4.44 3.29 -3.18
C GLU A 196 4.34 1.90 -3.83
N SER A 197 3.27 1.17 -3.51
CA SER A 197 3.03 -0.19 -4.01
C SER A 197 2.86 -0.25 -5.53
N LEU A 198 2.20 0.76 -6.11
CA LEU A 198 2.03 0.91 -7.56
C LEU A 198 3.36 1.24 -8.25
N TRP A 199 4.19 2.10 -7.65
CA TRP A 199 5.52 2.41 -8.15
C TRP A 199 6.40 1.17 -8.20
N LEU A 200 6.44 0.41 -7.10
CA LEU A 200 7.21 -0.85 -7.03
C LEU A 200 6.69 -1.88 -8.04
N MET A 201 5.37 -1.97 -8.21
CA MET A 201 4.76 -2.83 -9.23
C MET A 201 5.20 -2.44 -10.65
N ALA A 202 5.12 -1.15 -10.98
CA ALA A 202 5.52 -0.65 -12.30
C ALA A 202 7.01 -0.90 -12.58
N LEU A 203 7.88 -0.60 -11.62
CA LEU A 203 9.33 -0.83 -11.76
C LEU A 203 9.65 -2.30 -11.98
N LYS A 204 9.01 -3.20 -11.21
CA LYS A 204 9.20 -4.65 -11.36
C LYS A 204 8.67 -5.17 -12.69
N LEU A 205 7.47 -4.72 -13.10
CA LEU A 205 6.81 -5.18 -14.32
C LEU A 205 7.58 -4.76 -15.58
N PHE A 206 8.09 -3.53 -15.62
CA PHE A 206 8.78 -2.98 -16.79
C PHE A 206 10.31 -3.10 -16.75
N ALA A 207 10.90 -3.68 -15.70
CA ALA A 207 12.35 -3.78 -15.52
C ALA A 207 13.08 -4.28 -16.78
N ASN A 208 12.56 -5.33 -17.42
CA ASN A 208 13.19 -5.96 -18.59
C ASN A 208 12.84 -5.28 -19.93
N GLN A 209 12.00 -4.26 -19.93
CA GLN A 209 11.52 -3.58 -21.13
C GLN A 209 12.01 -2.14 -21.17
N LYS A 210 13.21 -1.94 -21.74
CA LYS A 210 13.91 -0.65 -21.75
C LYS A 210 13.01 0.54 -22.10
N GLN A 211 12.22 0.42 -23.16
CA GLN A 211 11.33 1.49 -23.62
C GLN A 211 10.28 1.91 -22.58
N TYR A 212 9.67 0.97 -21.87
CA TYR A 212 8.66 1.29 -20.85
C TYR A 212 9.31 1.69 -19.53
N PHE A 213 10.43 1.05 -19.17
CA PHE A 213 11.19 1.40 -17.98
C PHE A 213 11.66 2.85 -18.02
N GLU A 214 12.23 3.31 -19.14
CA GLU A 214 12.65 4.70 -19.33
C GLU A 214 11.47 5.67 -19.15
N LYS A 215 10.29 5.34 -19.67
CA LYS A 215 9.09 6.17 -19.45
C LYS A 215 8.66 6.21 -17.98
N VAL A 216 8.74 5.09 -17.25
CA VAL A 216 8.45 5.06 -15.80
C VAL A 216 9.47 5.92 -15.05
N VAL A 217 10.75 5.87 -15.45
CA VAL A 217 11.80 6.75 -14.89
C VAL A 217 11.48 8.21 -15.16
N ASP A 218 11.07 8.58 -16.38
CA ASP A 218 10.72 9.96 -16.71
C ASP A 218 9.53 10.47 -15.90
N ILE A 219 8.48 9.64 -15.71
CA ILE A 219 7.36 9.99 -14.83
C ILE A 219 7.85 10.16 -13.39
N SER A 220 8.72 9.27 -12.89
CA SER A 220 9.24 9.39 -11.52
C SER A 220 10.06 10.66 -11.30
N LEU A 221 10.87 11.10 -12.28
CA LEU A 221 11.59 12.37 -12.22
C LEU A 221 10.62 13.56 -12.13
N ILE A 222 9.55 13.55 -12.93
CA ILE A 222 8.53 14.62 -12.90
C ILE A 222 7.82 14.64 -11.54
N SER A 223 7.40 13.48 -11.03
CA SER A 223 6.72 13.39 -9.72
C SER A 223 7.63 13.86 -8.59
N VAL A 224 8.89 13.44 -8.57
CA VAL A 224 9.86 13.85 -7.54
C VAL A 224 10.19 15.34 -7.62
N ALA A 225 10.29 15.91 -8.83
CA ALA A 225 10.52 17.34 -8.99
C ALA A 225 9.33 18.18 -8.49
N LYS A 226 8.10 17.66 -8.58
CA LYS A 226 6.87 18.32 -8.14
C LYS A 226 6.67 18.21 -6.62
N ASP A 227 6.77 17.00 -6.09
CA ASP A 227 6.39 16.69 -4.71
C ASP A 227 7.59 16.78 -3.74
N GLY A 228 8.81 16.88 -4.26
CA GLY A 228 10.06 16.87 -3.50
C GLY A 228 10.54 15.46 -3.16
N GLY A 229 11.78 15.35 -2.68
CA GLY A 229 12.28 14.09 -2.12
C GLY A 229 11.67 13.84 -0.74
N GLY A 230 11.06 12.67 -0.54
CA GLY A 230 10.53 12.27 0.75
C GLY A 230 11.62 12.29 1.85
N GLU A 231 11.35 12.99 2.96
CA GLU A 231 12.29 13.09 4.08
C GLU A 231 12.23 11.86 5.00
N ASN A 232 11.06 11.22 5.10
CA ASN A 232 10.82 10.02 5.90
C ASN A 232 9.93 9.03 5.12
N GLY A 233 10.29 7.75 5.10
CA GLY A 233 9.52 6.68 4.45
C GLY A 233 10.05 6.27 3.07
N PHE A 234 9.15 5.89 2.17
CA PHE A 234 9.48 5.42 0.83
C PHE A 234 10.17 6.50 -0.02
N SER A 235 11.34 6.15 -0.57
CA SER A 235 12.07 6.99 -1.50
C SER A 235 12.00 6.39 -2.90
N LEU A 236 11.14 6.96 -3.75
CA LEU A 236 11.01 6.59 -5.15
C LEU A 236 12.36 6.70 -5.92
N PRO A 237 13.15 7.79 -5.77
CA PRO A 237 14.48 7.86 -6.36
C PRO A 237 15.38 6.67 -5.97
N SER A 238 15.43 6.34 -4.67
CA SER A 238 16.24 5.23 -4.17
C SER A 238 15.78 3.89 -4.74
N ALA A 239 14.46 3.67 -4.84
CA ALA A 239 13.91 2.47 -5.47
C ALA A 239 14.34 2.35 -6.94
N VAL A 240 14.20 3.43 -7.72
CA VAL A 240 14.63 3.46 -9.13
C VAL A 240 16.12 3.17 -9.28
N ILE A 241 16.96 3.80 -8.46
CA ILE A 241 18.42 3.62 -8.49
C ILE A 241 18.79 2.16 -8.17
N ASN A 242 18.16 1.57 -7.15
CA ASN A 242 18.40 0.17 -6.78
C ASN A 242 17.99 -0.80 -7.90
N PHE A 243 16.87 -0.53 -8.59
CA PHE A 243 16.46 -1.32 -9.77
C PHE A 243 17.49 -1.21 -10.92
N VAL A 244 17.96 0.00 -11.21
CA VAL A 244 19.00 0.22 -12.23
C VAL A 244 20.31 -0.46 -11.84
N LEU A 245 20.71 -0.38 -10.57
CA LEU A 245 21.90 -1.04 -10.04
C LEU A 245 21.84 -2.56 -10.26
N GLN A 246 20.73 -3.19 -9.89
CA GLN A 246 20.56 -4.65 -10.01
C GLN A 246 20.60 -5.13 -11.46
N LYS A 247 20.11 -4.30 -12.39
CA LYS A 247 19.95 -4.67 -13.80
C LYS A 247 21.14 -4.29 -14.67
N ASP A 248 21.54 -3.02 -14.61
CA ASP A 248 22.48 -2.40 -15.54
C ASP A 248 23.84 -2.11 -14.87
N GLY A 249 23.96 -2.39 -13.57
CA GLY A 249 25.21 -2.25 -12.81
C GLY A 249 25.48 -0.84 -12.28
N ILE A 250 26.61 -0.69 -11.60
CA ILE A 250 26.94 0.52 -10.83
C ILE A 250 27.06 1.78 -11.69
N GLN A 251 27.62 1.69 -12.89
CA GLN A 251 27.87 2.88 -13.70
C GLN A 251 26.55 3.56 -14.12
N HIS A 252 25.56 2.77 -14.53
CA HIS A 252 24.22 3.27 -14.85
C HIS A 252 23.49 3.78 -13.59
N ALA A 253 23.66 3.11 -12.45
CA ALA A 253 23.12 3.60 -11.18
C ALA A 253 23.71 4.97 -10.79
N ARG A 254 24.99 5.20 -11.06
CA ARG A 254 25.66 6.49 -10.85
C ARG A 254 25.11 7.60 -11.73
N GLU A 255 24.89 7.30 -13.00
CA GLU A 255 24.23 8.24 -13.91
C GLU A 255 22.80 8.55 -13.44
N MET A 256 22.08 7.54 -12.96
CA MET A 256 20.71 7.71 -12.50
C MET A 256 20.62 8.55 -11.22
N TYR A 257 21.44 8.28 -10.21
CA TYR A 257 21.38 9.09 -9.00
C TYR A 257 21.81 10.53 -9.26
N LYS A 258 22.75 10.79 -10.18
CA LYS A 258 23.12 12.16 -10.57
C LYS A 258 21.93 12.92 -11.15
N ARG A 259 21.09 12.26 -11.95
CA ARG A 259 19.85 12.86 -12.48
C ARG A 259 18.88 13.25 -11.36
N PHE A 260 18.69 12.37 -10.37
CA PHE A 260 17.82 12.68 -9.22
C PHE A 260 18.40 13.73 -8.28
N LEU A 261 19.72 13.74 -8.04
CA LEU A 261 20.38 14.75 -7.22
C LEU A 261 20.42 16.13 -7.87
N ALA A 262 20.27 16.21 -9.20
CA ALA A 262 20.15 17.48 -9.91
C ALA A 262 18.74 18.12 -9.78
N LEU A 263 17.77 17.39 -9.24
CA LEU A 263 16.43 17.92 -9.00
C LEU A 263 16.41 18.91 -7.82
N PRO A 264 15.46 19.85 -7.78
CA PRO A 264 15.32 20.75 -6.65
C PRO A 264 14.97 19.97 -5.38
N ARG A 265 15.69 20.26 -4.29
CA ARG A 265 15.52 19.64 -2.96
C ARG A 265 15.58 18.10 -2.98
N PRO A 266 16.75 17.50 -3.28
CA PRO A 266 16.91 16.05 -3.16
C PRO A 266 16.71 15.61 -1.71
N GLY A 267 15.87 14.60 -1.50
CA GLY A 267 15.53 14.14 -0.15
C GLY A 267 16.72 13.46 0.55
N LEU A 268 16.78 13.57 1.88
CA LEU A 268 17.84 12.94 2.68
C LEU A 268 17.93 11.42 2.47
N ALA A 269 16.79 10.75 2.28
CA ALA A 269 16.73 9.31 2.02
C ALA A 269 17.44 8.90 0.72
N LEU A 270 17.39 9.76 -0.31
CA LEU A 270 18.15 9.57 -1.55
C LEU A 270 19.66 9.68 -1.29
N TYR A 271 20.09 10.74 -0.60
CA TYR A 271 21.51 10.91 -0.24
C TYR A 271 22.04 9.71 0.53
N ARG A 272 21.32 9.25 1.55
CA ARG A 272 21.71 8.08 2.36
C ARG A 272 21.85 6.82 1.50
N ASN A 273 20.88 6.56 0.62
CA ASN A 273 20.95 5.40 -0.28
C ASN A 273 22.16 5.49 -1.22
N CYS A 274 22.45 6.64 -1.83
CA CYS A 274 23.62 6.82 -2.69
C CYS A 274 24.94 6.69 -1.93
N ILE A 275 25.02 7.24 -0.73
CA ILE A 275 26.18 7.13 0.16
C ILE A 275 26.43 5.66 0.49
N GLU A 276 25.41 4.93 0.95
CA GLU A 276 25.51 3.51 1.27
C GLU A 276 26.01 2.69 0.06
N LEU A 277 25.48 3.00 -1.12
CA LEU A 277 25.88 2.37 -2.39
C LEU A 277 27.39 2.54 -2.65
N GLU A 278 27.91 3.76 -2.56
CA GLU A 278 29.34 4.04 -2.77
C GLU A 278 30.20 3.47 -1.63
N LEU A 279 29.73 3.51 -0.38
CA LEU A 279 30.45 2.93 0.76
C LEU A 279 30.64 1.43 0.62
N ASN A 280 29.59 0.70 0.26
CA ASN A 280 29.65 -0.75 0.07
C ASN A 280 30.72 -1.14 -0.97
N LEU A 281 30.88 -0.34 -2.03
CA LEU A 281 31.91 -0.56 -3.04
C LEU A 281 33.30 -0.13 -2.58
N ALA A 282 33.41 0.94 -1.80
CA ALA A 282 34.68 1.36 -1.21
C ALA A 282 35.24 0.29 -0.27
N PHE A 283 34.39 -0.37 0.53
CA PHE A 283 34.79 -1.48 1.40
C PHE A 283 35.32 -2.69 0.61
N VAL A 284 34.85 -2.90 -0.61
CA VAL A 284 35.30 -4.00 -1.50
C VAL A 284 36.58 -3.62 -2.28
N GLY A 285 37.07 -2.38 -2.12
CA GLY A 285 38.39 -1.96 -2.61
C GLY A 285 38.38 -1.04 -3.83
N ASP A 286 37.22 -0.53 -4.26
CA ASP A 286 37.15 0.50 -5.30
C ASP A 286 37.55 1.88 -4.72
N LYS A 287 38.70 2.38 -5.16
CA LYS A 287 39.30 3.61 -4.62
C LYS A 287 38.54 4.87 -5.03
N ASP A 288 37.81 4.87 -6.14
CA ASP A 288 37.07 6.04 -6.61
C ASP A 288 35.78 6.24 -5.80
N CYS A 289 35.24 5.17 -5.22
CA CYS A 289 34.02 5.18 -4.41
C CYS A 289 34.14 6.02 -3.15
N LEU A 290 35.29 6.00 -2.47
CA LEU A 290 35.49 6.82 -1.27
C LEU A 290 35.44 8.32 -1.59
N ALA A 291 36.00 8.73 -2.74
CA ALA A 291 35.94 10.11 -3.20
C ALA A 291 34.50 10.52 -3.56
N ASN A 292 33.72 9.61 -4.17
CA ASN A 292 32.31 9.85 -4.47
C ASN A 292 31.46 9.93 -3.20
N ALA A 293 31.67 9.03 -2.23
CA ALA A 293 30.98 9.05 -0.94
C ALA A 293 31.21 10.39 -0.21
N ARG A 294 32.46 10.89 -0.17
CA ARG A 294 32.77 12.22 0.38
C ARG A 294 31.99 13.34 -0.31
N LYS A 295 31.95 13.35 -1.66
CA LYS A 295 31.17 14.35 -2.42
C LYS A 295 29.68 14.29 -2.09
N LEU A 296 29.14 13.08 -1.91
CA LEU A 296 27.73 12.89 -1.54
C LEU A 296 27.44 13.37 -0.11
N PHE A 297 28.33 13.09 0.85
CA PHE A 297 28.23 13.63 2.21
C PHE A 297 28.26 15.16 2.21
N GLU A 298 29.20 15.78 1.50
CA GLU A 298 29.28 17.24 1.40
C GLU A 298 28.04 17.84 0.73
N ALA A 299 27.54 17.21 -0.34
CA ALA A 299 26.31 17.65 -1.01
C ALA A 299 25.08 17.53 -0.09
N ALA A 300 24.98 16.44 0.69
CA ALA A 300 23.91 16.27 1.67
C ALA A 300 24.00 17.33 2.78
N LEU A 301 25.20 17.58 3.30
CA LEU A 301 25.45 18.56 4.35
C LEU A 301 25.25 20.01 3.89
N ALA A 302 25.31 20.31 2.58
CA ALA A 302 24.94 21.63 2.09
C ALA A 302 23.45 21.98 2.34
N THR A 303 22.60 20.96 2.48
CA THR A 303 21.15 21.13 2.70
C THR A 303 20.71 20.69 4.11
N TYR A 304 21.35 19.66 4.67
CA TYR A 304 20.97 19.00 5.93
C TYR A 304 22.07 19.13 7.01
N ASP A 305 22.72 20.28 7.09
CA ASP A 305 23.84 20.55 7.99
C ASP A 305 23.51 20.41 9.49
N GLN A 306 22.23 20.48 9.86
CA GLN A 306 21.78 20.28 11.24
C GLN A 306 21.49 18.81 11.58
N ASN A 307 21.61 17.88 10.64
CA ASN A 307 21.33 16.47 10.90
C ASN A 307 22.53 15.78 11.59
N THR A 308 22.41 15.54 12.90
CA THR A 308 23.47 14.91 13.70
C THR A 308 23.87 13.53 13.21
N SER A 309 22.92 12.70 12.77
CA SER A 309 23.22 11.34 12.27
C SER A 309 24.07 11.37 11.00
N LEU A 310 23.82 12.32 10.10
CA LEU A 310 24.60 12.47 8.86
C LEU A 310 26.07 12.81 9.15
N TRP A 311 26.33 13.68 10.13
CA TRP A 311 27.69 13.97 10.59
C TRP A 311 28.36 12.77 11.26
N GLN A 312 27.61 11.99 12.04
CA GLN A 312 28.13 10.78 12.69
C GLN A 312 28.53 9.74 11.65
N ASP A 313 27.67 9.50 10.66
CA ASP A 313 27.95 8.59 9.55
C ASP A 313 29.19 9.04 8.77
N TYR A 314 29.32 10.34 8.52
CA TYR A 314 30.47 10.89 7.82
C TYR A 314 31.78 10.70 8.61
N TYR A 315 31.76 11.02 9.91
CA TYR A 315 32.90 10.81 10.80
C TYR A 315 33.30 9.33 10.91
N SER A 316 32.31 8.44 11.05
CA SER A 316 32.50 6.99 11.11
C SER A 316 33.16 6.45 9.84
N MET A 317 32.73 6.93 8.68
CA MET A 317 33.37 6.59 7.40
C MET A 317 34.83 7.05 7.35
N GLU A 318 35.12 8.32 7.65
CA GLU A 318 36.49 8.84 7.59
C GLU A 318 37.42 8.11 8.57
N THR A 319 36.91 7.69 9.73
CA THR A 319 37.69 6.90 10.70
C THR A 319 38.02 5.50 10.18
N LYS A 320 37.11 4.87 9.43
CA LYS A 320 37.27 3.49 8.92
C LYS A 320 38.05 3.40 7.62
N LEU A 321 37.83 4.34 6.71
CA LEU A 321 38.33 4.29 5.32
C LEU A 321 39.21 5.48 4.94
N GLY A 322 39.18 6.56 5.73
CA GLY A 322 39.93 7.79 5.50
C GLY A 322 41.22 7.85 6.30
N THR A 323 41.60 9.07 6.71
CA THR A 323 42.77 9.32 7.56
C THR A 323 42.33 9.96 8.88
N SER A 324 43.18 9.89 9.90
CA SER A 324 42.91 10.58 11.17
C SER A 324 42.72 12.10 10.99
N GLU A 325 43.44 12.70 10.04
CA GLU A 325 43.29 14.12 9.71
C GLU A 325 41.93 14.45 9.11
N THR A 326 41.44 13.64 8.15
CA THR A 326 40.11 13.87 7.56
C THR A 326 38.99 13.62 8.55
N ALA A 327 39.10 12.59 9.39
CA ALA A 327 38.15 12.32 10.47
C ALA A 327 38.09 13.48 11.48
N ASN A 328 39.25 13.98 11.92
CA ASN A 328 39.32 15.16 12.80
C ASN A 328 38.73 16.40 12.14
N GLY A 329 38.97 16.60 10.84
CA GLY A 329 38.37 17.69 10.07
C GLY A 329 36.84 17.67 10.10
N VAL A 330 36.22 16.50 9.90
CA VAL A 330 34.76 16.32 9.98
C VAL A 330 34.25 16.57 11.40
N TYR A 331 34.93 16.03 12.42
CA TYR A 331 34.56 16.22 13.83
C TYR A 331 34.49 17.70 14.21
N TRP A 332 35.53 18.47 13.87
CA TRP A 332 35.58 19.90 14.21
C TRP A 332 34.55 20.71 13.44
N ARG A 333 34.26 20.36 12.18
CA ARG A 333 33.20 21.00 11.40
C ARG A 333 31.82 20.72 12.00
N ALA A 334 31.52 19.46 12.32
CA ALA A 334 30.26 19.07 12.95
C ALA A 334 30.02 19.86 14.25
N ARG A 335 31.03 19.96 15.10
CA ARG A 335 30.96 20.69 16.37
C ARG A 335 30.68 22.18 16.19
N LYS A 336 31.15 22.80 15.10
CA LYS A 336 30.94 24.22 14.82
C LYS A 336 29.58 24.51 14.18
N THR A 337 29.06 23.58 13.39
CA THR A 337 27.84 23.78 12.59
C THR A 337 26.57 23.33 13.32
N LEU A 338 26.64 22.26 14.11
CA LEU A 338 25.48 21.72 14.83
C LEU A 338 25.06 22.63 15.99
N ARG A 339 23.76 22.97 16.05
CA ARG A 339 23.18 23.70 17.19
C ARG A 339 23.26 22.93 18.50
N ASP A 340 23.08 21.60 18.45
CA ASP A 340 23.26 20.69 19.58
C ASP A 340 24.57 19.89 19.44
N SER A 341 25.69 20.59 19.63
CA SER A 341 27.02 19.97 19.61
C SER A 341 27.23 18.97 20.76
N ALA A 342 26.46 19.07 21.86
CA ALA A 342 26.58 18.20 23.01
C ALA A 342 26.14 16.76 22.69
N ALA A 343 25.01 16.60 21.98
CA ALA A 343 24.53 15.29 21.52
C ALA A 343 25.53 14.58 20.59
N PHE A 344 26.22 15.33 19.72
CA PHE A 344 27.27 14.78 18.86
C PHE A 344 28.47 14.28 19.68
N THR A 345 28.96 15.09 20.64
CA THR A 345 30.14 14.75 21.46
C THR A 345 29.94 13.58 22.43
N ALA A 346 28.71 13.36 22.89
CA ALA A 346 28.39 12.24 23.80
C ALA A 346 28.47 10.87 23.11
N LEU A 347 28.21 10.83 21.80
CA LEU A 347 28.16 9.61 20.98
C LEU A 347 29.49 9.29 20.27
N THR A 348 30.39 10.26 20.12
CA THR A 348 31.69 10.08 19.45
C THR A 348 32.86 9.91 20.42
N LYS A 349 32.63 9.56 21.69
CA LYS A 349 33.73 9.30 22.64
C LYS A 349 34.59 8.14 22.15
N PRO A 350 35.91 8.33 22.00
CA PRO A 350 36.82 7.24 21.68
C PRO A 350 36.92 6.27 22.88
N LEU A 351 37.01 4.97 22.59
CA LEU A 351 37.52 3.95 23.52
C LEU A 351 39.01 4.20 23.79
#